data_AF-A0A174QCQ2-F1
#
_entry.id   AF-A0A174QCQ2-F1
#
_cell.length_a   1.000
_cell.length_b   1.000
_cell.length_c   1.000
_cell.angle_alpha   90.00
_cell.angle_beta   90.00
_cell.angle_gamma   90.00
#
_symmetry.space_group_name_H-M   'P 1'
#
loop_
_entity.id
_entity.type
_entity.pdbx_description
1 polymer ?
#
loop_
_entity_poly.entity_id
_entity_poly.type
_entity_poly.pdbx_seq_one_letter_code
_entity_poly.pdbx_strand_id
1 'polypeptide(L)'
;MDAENLKKRLQQYTFRENNGRILRTVNILNPRESTVGNICYLMQGEPWEAVQNSLNYLTEAGYIRITGPKEEPFPGQLDDTTKGYHITLTAAGIEILMGVQESPAVDV
;
A
#
# COMPACT_ATOMS: atom_id res chain seq x y z
N MET A 1 -11.89 18.41 -23.05
CA MET A 1 -11.41 17.92 -21.74
C MET A 1 -9.97 18.37 -21.62
N ASP A 2 -9.65 19.20 -20.62
CA ASP A 2 -8.34 19.82 -20.47
C ASP A 2 -7.27 18.79 -20.05
N ALA A 3 -6.04 18.92 -20.57
CA ALA A 3 -4.95 17.95 -20.36
C ALA A 3 -4.58 17.81 -18.87
N GLU A 4 -4.65 18.91 -18.11
CA GLU A 4 -4.36 18.93 -16.68
C GLU A 4 -5.41 18.14 -15.87
N ASN A 5 -6.68 18.25 -16.26
CA ASN A 5 -7.77 17.49 -15.64
C ASN A 5 -7.65 15.99 -15.94
N LEU A 6 -7.18 15.62 -17.14
CA LEU A 6 -6.92 14.22 -17.48
C LEU A 6 -5.76 13.65 -16.64
N LYS A 7 -4.65 14.38 -16.53
CA LYS A 7 -3.49 13.98 -15.73
C LYS A 7 -3.86 13.76 -14.27
N LYS A 8 -4.62 14.68 -13.67
CA LYS A 8 -5.07 14.56 -12.28
C LYS A 8 -5.97 13.34 -12.06
N ARG A 9 -6.87 13.05 -13.00
CA ARG A 9 -7.72 11.85 -12.94
C ARG A 9 -6.91 10.56 -13.05
N LEU A 10 -5.91 10.52 -13.93
CA LEU A 10 -5.02 9.38 -14.06
C LEU A 10 -4.23 9.14 -12.76
N GLN A 11 -3.70 10.20 -12.15
CA GLN A 11 -3.00 10.08 -10.86
C GLN A 11 -3.90 9.57 -9.74
N GLN A 12 -5.14 10.07 -9.66
CA GLN A 12 -6.12 9.59 -8.68
C GLN A 12 -6.47 8.11 -8.90
N TYR A 13 -6.64 7.71 -10.16
CA TYR A 13 -6.93 6.33 -10.53
C TYR A 13 -5.76 5.40 -10.13
N THR A 14 -4.53 5.74 -10.54
CA THR A 14 -3.33 4.98 -10.20
C THR A 14 -3.13 4.85 -8.69
N PHE A 15 -3.40 5.91 -7.91
CA PHE A 15 -3.28 5.85 -6.46
C PHE A 15 -4.26 4.83 -5.85
N ARG A 16 -5.53 4.85 -6.28
CA ARG A 16 -6.55 3.91 -5.78
C ARG A 16 -6.26 2.47 -6.18
N GLU A 17 -5.83 2.27 -7.42
CA GLU A 17 -5.44 0.96 -7.95
C GLU A 17 -4.24 0.39 -7.18
N ASN A 18 -3.21 1.21 -6.94
CA ASN A 18 -2.03 0.81 -6.17
C ASN A 18 -2.38 0.43 -4.74
N ASN A 19 -3.25 1.21 -4.08
CA ASN A 19 -3.73 0.89 -2.74
C ASN A 19 -4.44 -0.47 -2.71
N GLY A 20 -5.37 -0.71 -3.62
CA GLY A 20 -6.09 -1.98 -3.70
C GLY A 20 -5.18 -3.16 -4.02
N ARG A 21 -4.23 -2.97 -4.95
CA ARG A 21 -3.24 -3.99 -5.30
C ARG A 21 -2.35 -4.35 -4.12
N ILE A 22 -1.89 -3.38 -3.34
CA ILE A 22 -1.09 -3.63 -2.13
C ILE A 22 -1.92 -4.42 -1.10
N LEU A 23 -3.17 -4.01 -0.81
CA LEU A 23 -4.01 -4.75 0.13
C LEU A 23 -4.24 -6.20 -0.30
N ARG A 24 -4.58 -6.43 -1.57
CA ARG A 24 -4.74 -7.79 -2.13
C ARG A 24 -3.45 -8.59 -2.03
N THR A 25 -2.30 -7.96 -2.30
CA THR A 25 -0.99 -8.61 -2.23
C THR A 25 -0.65 -9.03 -0.81
N VAL A 26 -0.82 -8.15 0.18
CA VAL A 26 -0.60 -8.48 1.60
C VAL A 26 -1.55 -9.60 2.05
N ASN A 27 -2.79 -9.65 1.53
CA ASN A 27 -3.75 -10.70 1.87
C ASN A 27 -3.35 -12.10 1.37
N ILE A 28 -2.71 -12.20 0.20
CA ILE A 28 -2.34 -13.48 -0.40
C ILE A 28 -0.96 -13.98 0.02
N LEU A 29 -0.06 -13.07 0.43
CA LEU A 29 1.29 -13.44 0.82
C LEU A 29 1.30 -14.19 2.16
N ASN A 30 2.22 -15.15 2.28
CA ASN A 30 2.53 -15.73 3.58
C ASN A 30 3.02 -14.62 4.54
N PRO A 31 2.63 -14.62 5.84
CA PRO A 31 3.10 -13.62 6.79
C PRO A 31 4.63 -13.43 6.82
N ARG A 32 5.41 -14.49 6.58
CA ARG A 32 6.88 -14.42 6.52
C ARG A 32 7.42 -13.73 5.28
N GLU A 33 6.65 -13.73 4.19
CA GLU A 33 7.01 -13.13 2.89
C GLU A 33 6.40 -11.74 2.72
N SER A 34 5.46 -11.35 3.57
CA SER A 34 4.83 -10.04 3.57
C SER A 34 5.78 -8.98 4.15
N THR A 35 6.75 -8.56 3.33
CA THR A 35 7.74 -7.52 3.66
C THR A 35 7.63 -6.34 2.70
N VAL A 36 8.05 -5.15 3.13
CA VAL A 36 8.14 -3.96 2.28
C VAL A 36 8.94 -4.25 1.01
N GLY A 37 10.08 -4.94 1.12
CA GLY A 37 10.91 -5.29 -0.03
C GLY A 37 10.17 -6.14 -1.06
N ASN A 38 9.41 -7.15 -0.60
CA ASN A 38 8.65 -8.02 -1.49
C ASN A 38 7.43 -7.30 -2.09
N ILE A 39 6.76 -6.43 -1.34
CA ILE A 39 5.71 -5.57 -1.90
C ILE A 39 6.29 -4.67 -2.98
N CYS A 40 7.41 -3.97 -2.73
CA CYS A 40 8.07 -3.13 -3.75
C CYS A 40 8.50 -3.94 -4.97
N TYR A 41 9.00 -5.17 -4.79
CA TYR A 41 9.33 -6.08 -5.88
C TYR A 41 8.10 -6.42 -6.74
N LEU A 42 6.98 -6.74 -6.11
CA LEU A 42 5.72 -7.04 -6.80
C LEU A 42 5.08 -5.81 -7.45
N MET A 43 5.51 -4.59 -7.06
CA MET A 43 5.05 -3.31 -7.60
C MET A 43 6.04 -2.67 -8.59
N GLN A 44 7.04 -3.40 -9.12
CA GLN A 44 8.10 -2.86 -10.00
C GLN A 44 7.67 -2.10 -11.28
N GLY A 45 6.39 -2.18 -11.67
CA GLY A 45 5.83 -1.38 -12.77
C GLY A 45 5.42 0.04 -12.38
N GLU A 46 5.33 0.33 -11.08
CA GLU A 46 4.89 1.61 -10.55
C GLU A 46 6.06 2.53 -10.19
N PRO A 47 5.89 3.86 -10.29
CA PRO A 47 6.86 4.81 -9.77
C PRO A 47 7.09 4.59 -8.27
N TRP A 48 8.36 4.62 -7.85
CA TRP A 48 8.75 4.45 -6.44
C TRP A 48 7.97 5.34 -5.48
N GLU A 49 7.81 6.62 -5.83
CA GLU A 49 7.05 7.59 -5.04
C GLU A 49 5.57 7.22 -4.91
N ALA A 50 4.98 6.61 -5.94
CA ALA A 50 3.58 6.18 -5.90
C ALA A 50 3.40 5.00 -4.92
N VAL A 51 4.35 4.07 -4.89
CA VAL A 51 4.35 2.95 -3.93
C VAL A 51 4.55 3.47 -2.50
N GLN A 52 5.51 4.37 -2.28
CA GLN A 52 5.73 4.99 -0.97
C GLN A 52 4.48 5.73 -0.47
N ASN A 53 3.86 6.55 -1.30
CA ASN A 53 2.65 7.28 -0.95
C ASN A 53 1.50 6.33 -0.60
N SER A 54 1.37 5.22 -1.31
CA SER A 54 0.37 4.19 -1.03
C SER A 54 0.63 3.51 0.32
N LEU A 55 1.86 3.09 0.60
CA LEU A 55 2.23 2.47 1.89
C LEU A 55 2.03 3.43 3.06
N ASN A 56 2.41 4.71 2.90
CA ASN A 56 2.19 5.74 3.91
C ASN A 56 0.70 5.93 4.18
N TYR A 57 -0.09 6.13 3.12
CA TYR A 57 -1.53 6.32 3.25
C TYR A 57 -2.22 5.12 3.90
N LEU A 58 -1.95 3.90 3.43
CA LEU A 58 -2.57 2.69 3.98
C LEU A 58 -2.20 2.47 5.45
N THR A 59 -0.98 2.87 5.85
CA THR A 59 -0.52 2.80 7.25
C THR A 59 -1.22 3.85 8.10
N GLU A 60 -1.27 5.10 7.66
CA GLU A 60 -1.92 6.21 8.37
C GLU A 60 -3.44 6.02 8.48
N ALA A 61 -4.07 5.51 7.42
CA ALA A 61 -5.50 5.17 7.43
C ALA A 61 -5.81 3.92 8.26
N GLY A 62 -4.78 3.21 8.75
CA GLY A 62 -4.93 2.04 9.59
C GLY A 62 -5.42 0.80 8.85
N TYR A 63 -5.26 0.71 7.53
CA TYR A 63 -5.62 -0.47 6.73
C TYR A 63 -4.51 -1.53 6.75
N ILE A 64 -3.26 -1.09 6.88
CA ILE A 64 -2.11 -1.97 7.10
C ILE A 64 -1.33 -1.51 8.33
N ARG A 65 -0.52 -2.42 8.86
CA ARG A 65 0.52 -2.10 9.84
C ARG A 65 1.86 -2.53 9.27
N ILE A 66 2.81 -1.61 9.29
CA ILE A 66 4.20 -1.85 8.89
C ILE A 66 5.07 -1.77 10.14
N THR A 67 5.86 -2.80 10.39
CA THR A 67 6.64 -2.94 11.63
C THR A 67 8.02 -3.49 11.34
N GLY A 68 9.05 -2.85 11.88
CA GLY A 68 10.43 -3.27 11.71
C GLY A 68 10.79 -4.50 12.55
N PRO A 69 11.99 -5.07 12.36
CA PRO A 69 12.42 -6.29 13.05
C PRO A 69 12.49 -6.19 14.58
N LYS A 70 12.55 -4.99 15.14
CA LYS A 70 12.58 -4.70 16.58
C LYS A 70 11.28 -4.03 17.05
N GLU A 71 10.18 -4.26 16.34
CA GLU A 71 8.87 -3.68 16.60
C GLU A 71 8.79 -2.15 16.41
N GLU A 72 9.74 -1.55 15.70
CA GLU A 72 9.74 -0.13 15.41
C GLU A 72 8.68 0.26 14.36
N PRO A 73 8.08 1.46 14.47
CA PRO A 73 7.13 1.95 13.47
C PRO A 73 7.83 2.25 12.14
N PHE A 74 7.09 2.15 11.04
CA PHE A 74 7.59 2.50 9.73
C PHE A 74 7.95 3.99 9.63
N PRO A 75 9.15 4.35 9.15
CA PRO A 75 9.62 5.74 9.12
C PRO A 75 8.97 6.61 8.04
N GLY A 76 8.10 6.02 7.19
CA GLY A 76 7.42 6.74 6.11
C GLY A 76 8.27 6.99 4.86
N GLN A 77 9.52 6.50 4.87
CA GLN A 77 10.44 6.58 3.74
C GLN A 77 10.90 5.18 3.34
N LEU A 78 10.77 4.87 2.05
CA LEU A 78 11.29 3.64 1.48
C LEU A 78 12.77 3.81 1.16
N ASP A 79 13.56 2.83 1.58
CA ASP A 79 14.99 2.70 1.29
C ASP A 79 15.44 1.26 1.55
N ASP A 80 16.75 0.99 1.47
CA ASP A 80 17.30 -0.33 1.72
C ASP A 80 17.09 -0.82 3.16
N THR A 81 16.95 0.09 4.13
CA THR A 81 16.78 -0.25 5.54
C THR A 81 15.37 -0.71 5.86
N THR A 82 14.38 -0.23 5.10
CA THR A 82 12.98 -0.58 5.31
C THR A 82 12.53 -1.85 4.59
N LYS A 83 13.35 -2.40 3.67
CA LYS A 83 13.04 -3.63 2.92
C LYS A 83 12.64 -4.82 3.79
N GLY A 84 13.21 -4.93 4.98
CA GLY A 84 12.94 -6.02 5.94
C GLY A 84 11.73 -5.80 6.83
N TYR A 85 11.03 -4.67 6.73
CA TYR A 85 9.87 -4.39 7.57
C TYR A 85 8.70 -5.28 7.14
N HIS A 86 8.01 -5.86 8.12
CA HIS A 86 6.84 -6.70 7.89
C HIS A 86 5.59 -5.87 7.70
N ILE A 87 4.73 -6.31 6.79
CA ILE A 87 3.44 -5.68 6.50
C ILE A 87 2.33 -6.67 6.86
N THR A 88 1.33 -6.20 7.59
CA THR A 88 0.15 -6.99 7.97
C THR A 88 -1.12 -6.20 7.70
N LEU A 89 -2.21 -6.90 7.35
CA LEU A 89 -3.53 -6.30 7.29
C LEU A 89 -4.07 -6.07 8.70
N THR A 90 -4.76 -4.96 8.88
CA THR A 90 -5.59 -4.73 10.06
C THR A 90 -7.00 -5.28 9.82
N ALA A 91 -7.84 -5.30 10.85
CA ALA A 91 -9.27 -5.60 10.68
C ALA A 91 -9.93 -4.67 9.65
N ALA A 92 -9.65 -3.36 9.71
CA ALA A 92 -10.17 -2.39 8.75
C ALA A 92 -9.71 -2.68 7.31
N GLY A 93 -8.44 -3.07 7.11
CA GLY A 93 -7.94 -3.47 5.80
C GLY A 93 -8.65 -4.72 5.24
N ILE A 94 -8.97 -5.68 6.10
CA ILE A 94 -9.74 -6.88 5.73
C ILE A 94 -11.19 -6.50 5.37
N GLU A 95 -11.82 -5.62 6.15
CA GLU A 95 -13.19 -5.16 5.88
C GLU A 95 -13.31 -4.44 4.52
N ILE A 96 -12.30 -3.65 4.14
CA ILE A 96 -12.19 -3.07 2.79
C ILE A 96 -12.15 -4.18 1.72
N LEU A 97 -11.27 -5.18 1.88
CA LEU A 97 -11.14 -6.29 0.93
C LEU A 97 -12.41 -7.15 0.80
N MET A 98 -13.16 -7.29 1.89
CA MET A 98 -14.39 -8.08 1.93
C MET A 98 -15.62 -7.29 1.45
N GLY A 99 -15.47 -6.01 1.09
CA GLY A 99 -16.59 -5.13 0.70
C GLY A 99 -17.53 -4.80 1.87
N VAL A 100 -17.08 -4.99 3.11
CA VAL A 100 -17.83 -4.59 4.32
C VAL A 100 -17.74 -3.08 4.52
N GLN A 101 -16.59 -2.51 4.15
CA GLN A 101 -16.34 -1.07 4.15
C GLN A 101 -15.88 -0.63 2.76
N GLU A 102 -16.27 0.57 2.34
CA GLU A 102 -15.75 1.20 1.13
C GLU A 102 -14.75 2.30 1.47
N SER A 103 -13.76 2.52 0.59
CA SER A 103 -12.86 3.66 0.67
C SER A 103 -12.71 4.28 -0.72
N PRO A 104 -12.95 5.60 -0.88
CA PRO A 104 -12.75 6.27 -2.16
C PRO A 104 -11.27 6.33 -2.57
N ALA A 105 -10.35 5.99 -1.66
CA ALA A 105 -8.92 5.93 -1.91
C ALA A 105 -8.43 4.52 -2.24
N VAL A 106 -9.30 3.51 -2.28
CA VAL A 106 -8.94 2.12 -2.56
C VAL A 106 -9.83 1.60 -3.68
N ASP A 107 -9.25 0.82 -4.59
CA ASP A 107 -9.98 0.09 -5.63
C ASP A 107 -9.78 -1.42 -5.44
N VAL A 108 -10.74 -2.06 -4.76
CA VAL A 108 -10.68 -3.46 -4.32
C VAL A 108 -11.38 -4.43 -5.27
#